data_AF-A0A432IQG9-F1
#
_entry.id   AF-A0A432IQG9-F1
#
_cell.length_a   1.000
_cell.length_b   1.000
_cell.length_c   1.000
_cell.angle_alpha   90.00
_cell.angle_beta   90.00
_cell.angle_gamma   90.00
#
_symmetry.space_group_name_H-M   'P 1'
#
loop_
_entity.id
_entity.type
_entity.pdbx_description
1 polymer ?
#
loop_
_entity_poly.entity_id
_entity_poly.type
_entity_poly.pdbx_seq_one_letter_code
_entity_poly.pdbx_strand_id
1 'polypeptide(L)'
;IPVCLESEKNEDLLLLKDLAGSISDKVFELNSQQREKLHIAAVFANNFSNHMFKIAYDLCESNQINFEILKPLILETAEKIIKITPEKAQTGPAKREDIKTIQKHLSQLEGIQKEIYTLVTKSITETYSYGKEL
;
A
#
# COMPACT_ATOMS: atom_id res chain seq x y z
N ILE A 1 -3.67 13.77 13.78
CA ILE A 1 -2.50 12.88 13.53
C ILE A 1 -2.62 11.71 14.51
N PRO A 2 -2.57 10.43 14.09
CA PRO A 2 -2.63 9.32 15.04
C PRO A 2 -1.49 9.36 16.04
N VAL A 3 -1.79 9.15 17.32
CA VAL A 3 -0.79 9.07 18.41
C VAL A 3 -0.82 7.66 18.98
N CYS A 4 0.33 6.99 19.00
CA CYS A 4 0.47 5.64 19.55
C CYS A 4 1.18 5.72 20.90
N LEU A 5 0.57 5.16 21.94
CA LEU A 5 1.04 5.21 23.32
C LEU A 5 1.53 3.84 23.79
N GLU A 6 2.56 3.85 24.62
CA GLU A 6 3.01 2.70 25.43
C GLU A 6 3.55 3.23 26.75
N SER A 7 3.36 2.45 27.80
CA SER A 7 4.00 2.65 29.09
C SER A 7 4.11 1.31 29.81
N GLU A 8 5.13 1.16 30.66
CA GLU A 8 5.26 0.03 31.58
C GLU A 8 4.33 0.15 32.81
N LYS A 9 3.91 1.37 33.14
CA LYS A 9 3.07 1.68 34.30
C LYS A 9 1.73 2.26 33.87
N ASN A 10 0.66 1.79 34.49
CA ASN A 10 -0.71 2.24 34.21
C ASN A 10 -0.92 3.73 34.53
N GLU A 11 -0.29 4.27 35.57
CA GLU A 11 -0.42 5.68 35.96
C GLU A 11 0.11 6.61 34.86
N ASP A 12 1.30 6.31 34.34
CA ASP A 12 1.92 7.05 33.24
C ASP A 12 1.09 6.93 31.95
N LEU A 13 0.50 5.75 31.70
CA LEU A 13 -0.36 5.53 30.54
C LEU A 13 -1.61 6.41 30.57
N LEU A 14 -2.23 6.59 31.74
CA LEU A 14 -3.38 7.48 31.91
C LEU A 14 -3.00 8.94 31.64
N LEU A 15 -1.87 9.40 32.18
CA LEU A 15 -1.36 10.75 31.90
C LEU A 15 -1.08 10.96 30.40
N LEU A 16 -0.46 9.98 29.75
CA LEU A 16 -0.18 10.02 28.32
C LEU A 16 -1.46 10.05 27.48
N LYS A 17 -2.51 9.32 27.90
CA LYS A 17 -3.83 9.34 27.24
C LYS A 17 -4.48 10.72 27.33
N ASP A 18 -4.48 11.33 28.50
CA ASP A 18 -5.06 12.66 28.70
C ASP A 18 -4.32 13.71 27.86
N LEU A 19 -2.99 13.67 27.86
CA LEU A 19 -2.18 14.56 27.04
C LEU A 19 -2.42 14.33 25.54
N ALA A 20 -2.37 13.09 25.08
CA ALA A 20 -2.57 12.76 23.66
C ALA A 20 -3.98 13.10 23.18
N GLY A 21 -4.99 12.89 24.02
CA GLY A 21 -6.39 13.23 23.75
C GLY A 21 -6.61 14.74 23.61
N SER A 22 -5.80 15.57 24.29
CA SER A 22 -5.87 17.03 24.14
C SER A 22 -5.41 17.56 22.77
N ILE A 23 -4.67 16.75 22.01
CA ILE A 23 -4.10 17.14 20.70
C ILE A 23 -4.55 16.25 19.53
N SER A 24 -5.23 15.13 19.80
CA SER A 24 -5.68 14.19 18.78
C SER A 24 -6.87 13.34 19.21
N ASP A 25 -7.86 13.24 18.34
CA ASP A 25 -9.00 12.32 18.50
C ASP A 25 -8.65 10.85 18.18
N LYS A 26 -7.41 10.58 17.77
CA LYS A 26 -6.95 9.26 17.30
C LYS A 26 -5.78 8.78 18.14
N VAL A 27 -6.08 8.28 19.33
CA VAL A 27 -5.11 7.73 20.28
C VAL A 27 -5.22 6.20 20.31
N PHE A 28 -4.10 5.51 20.17
CA PHE A 28 -4.02 4.04 20.16
C PHE A 28 -2.98 3.56 21.16
N GLU A 29 -3.28 2.49 21.89
CA GLU A 29 -2.30 1.83 22.76
C GLU A 29 -1.66 0.67 22.01
N LEU A 30 -0.35 0.72 21.83
CA LEU A 30 0.40 -0.29 21.11
C LEU A 30 1.68 -0.62 21.86
N ASN A 31 1.88 -1.90 22.16
CA ASN A 31 3.15 -2.37 22.68
C ASN A 31 4.26 -2.31 21.60
N SER A 32 5.50 -2.50 22.03
CA SER A 32 6.69 -2.43 21.19
C SER A 32 6.63 -3.37 19.98
N GLN A 33 6.13 -4.60 20.16
CA GLN A 33 5.97 -5.55 19.08
C GLN A 33 4.91 -5.11 18.07
N GLN A 34 3.78 -4.56 18.52
CA GLN A 34 2.75 -4.01 17.67
C GLN A 34 3.25 -2.78 16.89
N ARG A 35 4.05 -1.91 17.52
CA ARG A 35 4.66 -0.77 16.84
C ARG A 35 5.63 -1.18 15.75
N GLU A 36 6.43 -2.22 15.98
CA GLU A 36 7.31 -2.76 14.95
C GLU A 36 6.51 -3.26 13.74
N LYS A 37 5.43 -4.01 13.97
CA LYS A 37 4.54 -4.46 12.89
C LYS A 37 3.83 -3.29 12.19
N LEU A 38 3.41 -2.28 12.93
CA LEU A 38 2.83 -1.06 12.37
C LEU A 38 3.83 -0.34 11.47
N HIS A 39 5.10 -0.26 11.87
CA HIS A 39 6.14 0.35 11.05
C HIS A 39 6.31 -0.39 9.71
N ILE A 40 6.38 -1.73 9.74
CA ILE A 40 6.42 -2.54 8.52
C ILE A 40 5.18 -2.27 7.65
N ALA A 41 3.98 -2.26 8.23
CA ALA A 41 2.76 -1.95 7.49
C ALA A 41 2.80 -0.55 6.86
N ALA A 42 3.35 0.45 7.55
CA ALA A 42 3.52 1.80 7.03
C ALA A 42 4.52 1.86 5.86
N VAL A 43 5.59 1.07 5.91
CA VAL A 43 6.54 0.94 4.79
C VAL A 43 5.83 0.42 3.53
N PHE A 44 4.98 -0.61 3.66
CA PHE A 44 4.17 -1.10 2.55
C PHE A 44 3.17 -0.06 2.04
N ALA A 45 2.44 0.59 2.95
CA ALA A 45 1.35 1.49 2.60
C ALA A 45 1.79 2.85 2.05
N ASN A 46 3.02 3.29 2.37
CA ASN A 46 3.51 4.62 1.99
C ASN A 46 4.81 4.55 1.18
N ASN A 47 5.87 3.96 1.72
CA ASN A 47 7.18 3.99 1.07
C ASN A 47 7.19 3.15 -0.22
N PHE A 48 6.65 1.93 -0.18
CA PHE A 48 6.56 1.08 -1.37
C PHE A 48 5.57 1.63 -2.39
N SER A 49 4.42 2.16 -1.96
CA SER A 49 3.48 2.85 -2.87
C SER A 49 4.14 4.03 -3.58
N ASN A 50 4.89 4.87 -2.86
CA ASN A 50 5.64 5.96 -3.48
C ASN A 50 6.70 5.47 -4.47
N HIS A 51 7.38 4.35 -4.16
CA HIS A 51 8.31 3.74 -5.11
C HIS A 51 7.60 3.22 -6.38
N MET A 52 6.38 2.66 -6.26
CA MET A 52 5.59 2.30 -7.44
C MET A 52 5.22 3.54 -8.29
N PHE A 53 4.93 4.68 -7.65
CA PHE A 53 4.71 5.95 -8.37
C PHE A 53 5.98 6.42 -9.10
N LYS A 54 7.16 6.25 -8.48
CA LYS A 54 8.44 6.57 -9.12
C LYS A 54 8.68 5.71 -10.37
N ILE A 55 8.45 4.40 -10.30
CA ILE A 55 8.56 3.51 -11.47
C ILE A 55 7.59 3.95 -12.58
N ALA A 56 6.33 4.26 -12.22
CA ALA A 56 5.36 4.76 -13.18
C ALA A 56 5.76 6.11 -13.80
N TYR A 57 6.32 7.01 -13.01
CA TYR A 57 6.86 8.30 -13.47
C TYR A 57 7.98 8.09 -14.50
N ASP A 58 8.94 7.22 -14.22
CA ASP A 58 10.07 6.95 -15.13
C ASP A 58 9.63 6.28 -16.44
N LEU A 59 8.63 5.40 -16.37
CA LEU A 59 7.98 4.83 -17.56
C LEU A 59 7.28 5.91 -18.40
N CYS A 60 6.60 6.86 -17.76
CA CYS A 60 5.98 7.99 -18.46
C CYS A 60 7.03 8.88 -19.13
N GLU A 61 8.06 9.30 -18.40
CA GLU A 61 9.11 10.19 -18.92
C GLU A 61 9.88 9.57 -20.09
N SER A 62 10.28 8.29 -19.96
CA SER A 62 11.01 7.59 -21.02
C SER A 62 10.21 7.41 -22.31
N ASN A 63 8.88 7.47 -22.22
CA ASN A 63 7.96 7.36 -23.35
C ASN A 63 7.32 8.71 -23.75
N GLN A 64 7.81 9.83 -23.21
CA GLN A 64 7.28 11.18 -23.48
C GLN A 64 5.78 11.33 -23.16
N ILE A 65 5.31 10.62 -22.13
CA ILE A 65 3.94 10.67 -21.63
C ILE A 65 3.92 11.60 -20.43
N ASN A 66 2.98 12.55 -20.42
CA ASN A 66 2.83 13.44 -19.27
C ASN A 66 2.27 12.68 -18.05
N PHE A 67 3.03 12.61 -16.96
CA PHE A 67 2.66 11.92 -15.72
C PHE A 67 1.39 12.47 -15.06
N GLU A 68 0.98 13.72 -15.35
CA GLU A 68 -0.29 14.29 -14.87
C GLU A 68 -1.50 13.39 -15.17
N ILE A 69 -1.45 12.61 -16.25
CA ILE A 69 -2.52 11.66 -16.64
C ILE A 69 -2.76 10.61 -15.54
N LEU A 70 -1.72 10.22 -14.78
CA LEU A 70 -1.84 9.20 -13.74
C LEU A 70 -2.28 9.75 -12.39
N LYS A 71 -2.17 11.06 -12.13
CA LYS A 71 -2.52 11.64 -10.82
C LYS A 71 -3.97 11.39 -10.40
N PRO A 72 -4.99 11.55 -11.28
CA PRO A 72 -6.37 11.24 -10.91
C PRO A 72 -6.57 9.76 -10.51
N LEU A 73 -5.88 8.83 -11.19
CA LEU A 73 -5.97 7.39 -10.89
C LEU A 73 -5.32 7.03 -9.55
N ILE A 74 -4.18 7.67 -9.24
CA ILE A 74 -3.50 7.53 -7.95
C ILE A 74 -4.43 8.03 -6.82
N LEU A 75 -5.02 9.22 -7.01
CA LEU A 75 -5.93 9.80 -6.02
C LEU A 75 -7.18 8.93 -5.83
N GLU A 76 -7.80 8.46 -6.91
CA GLU A 76 -8.96 7.56 -6.83
C GLU A 76 -8.64 6.29 -6.05
N THR A 77 -7.45 5.72 -6.26
CA THR A 77 -7.01 4.51 -5.53
C THR A 77 -6.86 4.80 -4.04
N ALA A 78 -6.23 5.93 -3.68
CA ALA A 78 -6.09 6.34 -2.28
C ALA A 78 -7.45 6.61 -1.61
N GLU A 79 -8.36 7.30 -2.30
CA GLU A 79 -9.72 7.58 -1.81
C GLU A 79 -10.57 6.32 -1.65
N LYS A 80 -10.40 5.32 -2.53
CA LYS A 80 -11.10 4.03 -2.41
C LYS A 80 -10.77 3.33 -1.11
N ILE A 81 -9.50 3.30 -0.69
CA ILE A 81 -9.08 2.62 0.55
C ILE A 81 -9.67 3.26 1.81
N ILE A 82 -10.06 4.54 1.75
CA ILE A 82 -10.78 5.21 2.84
C ILE A 82 -12.22 4.67 2.97
N LYS A 83 -12.82 4.22 1.87
CA LYS A 83 -14.24 3.82 1.78
C LYS A 83 -14.45 2.31 1.82
N ILE A 84 -13.52 1.53 1.27
CA ILE A 84 -13.61 0.08 1.14
C ILE A 84 -12.27 -0.59 1.49
N THR A 85 -12.32 -1.87 1.81
CA THR A 85 -11.11 -2.65 2.13
C THR A 85 -10.20 -2.82 0.90
N PRO A 86 -8.87 -2.99 1.09
CA PRO A 86 -7.93 -3.26 -0.01
C PRO A 86 -8.34 -4.45 -0.89
N GLU A 87 -8.86 -5.51 -0.28
CA GLU A 87 -9.36 -6.70 -0.97
C GLU A 87 -10.46 -6.38 -2.00
N LYS A 88 -11.42 -5.54 -1.61
CA LYS A 88 -12.51 -5.09 -2.48
C LYS A 88 -12.02 -4.08 -3.53
N ALA A 89 -11.03 -3.26 -3.19
CA ALA A 89 -10.47 -2.25 -4.08
C ALA A 89 -9.56 -2.82 -5.18
N GLN A 90 -8.97 -4.00 -5.00
CA GLN A 90 -8.05 -4.57 -5.97
C GLN A 90 -8.72 -4.80 -7.33
N THR A 91 -8.03 -4.39 -8.39
CA THR A 91 -8.40 -4.62 -9.80
C THR A 91 -7.16 -5.00 -10.62
N GLY A 92 -7.26 -4.96 -11.96
CA GLY A 92 -6.14 -5.15 -12.86
C GLY A 92 -5.99 -6.58 -13.42
N PRO A 93 -5.03 -6.78 -14.33
CA PRO A 93 -4.87 -8.04 -15.05
C PRO A 93 -4.43 -9.20 -14.14
N ALA A 94 -3.66 -8.92 -13.07
CA ALA A 94 -3.22 -9.94 -12.10
C ALA A 94 -4.40 -10.60 -11.37
N LYS A 95 -5.35 -9.81 -10.86
CA LYS A 95 -6.57 -10.31 -10.18
C LYS A 95 -7.49 -11.10 -11.11
N ARG A 96 -7.53 -10.74 -12.40
CA ARG A 96 -8.34 -11.44 -13.41
C ARG A 96 -7.59 -12.57 -14.13
N GLU A 97 -6.33 -12.82 -13.76
CA GLU A 97 -5.46 -13.79 -14.43
C GLU A 97 -5.38 -13.56 -15.97
N ASP A 98 -5.35 -12.30 -16.40
CA ASP A 98 -5.22 -11.92 -17.82
C ASP A 98 -3.76 -12.09 -18.28
N ILE A 99 -3.39 -13.34 -18.54
CA ILE A 99 -2.02 -13.76 -18.91
C ILE A 99 -1.54 -13.04 -20.17
N LYS A 100 -2.43 -12.82 -21.15
CA LYS A 100 -2.08 -12.16 -22.41
C LYS A 100 -1.63 -10.72 -22.17
N THR A 101 -2.37 -9.97 -21.36
CA THR A 101 -2.01 -8.60 -20.98
C THR A 101 -0.73 -8.57 -20.14
N ILE A 102 -0.58 -9.49 -19.18
CA ILE A 102 0.61 -9.61 -18.33
C ILE A 102 1.87 -9.86 -19.17
N GLN A 103 1.82 -10.81 -20.11
CA GLN A 103 2.94 -11.12 -21.00
C GLN A 103 3.32 -9.93 -21.89
N LYS A 104 2.33 -9.20 -22.39
CA LYS A 104 2.56 -7.98 -23.18
C LYS A 104 3.25 -6.89 -22.35
N HIS A 105 2.85 -6.69 -21.09
CA HIS A 105 3.54 -5.74 -20.22
C HIS A 105 4.98 -6.19 -19.93
N LEU A 106 5.19 -7.46 -19.63
CA LEU A 106 6.53 -8.02 -19.37
C LEU A 106 7.48 -7.93 -20.56
N SER A 107 6.99 -7.91 -21.80
CA SER A 107 7.85 -7.68 -22.97
C SER A 107 8.27 -6.22 -23.16
N GLN A 108 7.65 -5.29 -22.43
CA GLN A 108 7.96 -3.85 -22.47
C GLN A 108 8.74 -3.37 -21.24
N LEU A 109 9.07 -4.28 -20.32
CA LEU A 109 9.81 -3.99 -19.09
C LEU A 109 11.15 -4.72 -19.10
N GLU A 110 12.15 -4.10 -18.48
CA GLU A 110 13.53 -4.57 -18.40
C GLU A 110 14.11 -4.36 -16.99
N GLY A 111 15.11 -5.17 -16.59
CA GLY A 111 15.79 -5.02 -15.30
C GLY A 111 14.85 -5.07 -14.09
N ILE A 112 15.14 -4.26 -13.07
CA ILE A 112 14.46 -4.32 -11.76
C ILE A 112 12.95 -4.04 -11.83
N GLN A 113 12.49 -3.17 -12.74
CA GLN A 113 11.05 -2.91 -12.91
C GLN A 113 10.29 -4.17 -13.39
N LYS A 114 10.93 -5.01 -14.21
CA LYS A 114 10.35 -6.28 -14.66
C LYS A 114 10.26 -7.28 -13.51
N GLU A 115 11.30 -7.34 -12.68
CA GLU A 115 11.34 -8.20 -11.49
C GLU A 115 10.26 -7.80 -10.49
N ILE A 116 10.15 -6.50 -10.18
CA ILE A 116 9.09 -5.95 -9.32
C ILE A 116 7.71 -6.26 -9.89
N TYR A 117 7.48 -5.99 -11.18
CA TYR A 117 6.19 -6.27 -11.84
C TYR A 117 5.83 -7.75 -11.72
N THR A 118 6.80 -8.65 -11.94
CA THR A 118 6.61 -10.10 -11.84
C THR A 118 6.24 -10.50 -10.42
N LEU A 119 7.00 -10.03 -9.42
CA LEU A 119 6.79 -10.38 -8.02
C LEU A 119 5.46 -9.87 -7.49
N VAL A 120 5.11 -8.61 -7.77
CA VAL A 120 3.85 -8.00 -7.36
C VAL A 120 2.67 -8.66 -8.06
N THR A 121 2.78 -8.96 -9.36
CA THR A 121 1.75 -9.70 -10.11
C THR A 121 1.51 -11.08 -9.49
N LYS A 122 2.58 -11.84 -9.22
CA LYS A 122 2.49 -13.15 -8.56
C LYS A 122 1.81 -13.03 -7.19
N SER A 123 2.24 -12.08 -6.36
CA SER A 123 1.68 -11.87 -5.02
C SER A 123 0.20 -11.52 -5.06
N ILE A 124 -0.23 -10.66 -6.00
CA ILE A 124 -1.65 -10.35 -6.21
C ILE A 124 -2.39 -11.62 -6.64
N THR A 125 -1.93 -12.33 -7.67
CA THR A 125 -2.60 -13.57 -8.13
C THR A 125 -2.76 -14.58 -6.99
N GLU A 126 -1.70 -14.87 -6.23
CA GLU A 126 -1.77 -15.80 -5.09
C GLU A 126 -2.76 -15.34 -4.01
N THR A 127 -2.83 -14.04 -3.74
CA THR A 127 -3.75 -13.45 -2.75
C THR A 127 -5.23 -13.63 -3.14
N TYR A 128 -5.56 -13.52 -4.44
CA TYR A 128 -6.96 -13.50 -4.89
C TYR A 128 -7.42 -14.79 -5.58
N SER A 129 -6.51 -15.68 -6.00
CA SER A 129 -6.85 -16.97 -6.60
C SER A 129 -7.15 -18.05 -5.54
N TYR A 130 -6.68 -17.90 -4.29
CA TYR A 130 -6.87 -18.90 -3.22
C TYR A 130 -8.31 -19.02 -2.69
N GLY A 131 -9.26 -18.22 -3.20
CA GLY A 131 -10.69 -18.29 -2.88
C GLY A 131 -11.57 -18.93 -3.96
N LYS A 132 -10.98 -19.45 -5.05
CA LYS A 132 -11.71 -20.23 -6.06
C LYS A 132 -11.66 -21.70 -5.64
N GLU A 133 -12.55 -22.10 -4.71
CA GLU A 133 -12.88 -23.52 -4.56
C GLU A 133 -13.37 -24.06 -5.91
N LEU A 134 -12.89 -25.24 -6.27
CA LEU A 134 -13.36 -26.04 -7.41
C LEU A 134 -14.81 -26.50 -7.21
#